data_AF-A0A7J8FYN6-F1
#
_entry.id   AF-A0A7J8FYN6-F1
#
_cell.length_a   1.000
_cell.length_b   1.000
_cell.length_c   1.000
_cell.angle_alpha   90.00
_cell.angle_beta   90.00
_cell.angle_gamma   90.00
#
_symmetry.space_group_name_H-M   'P 1'
#
loop_
_entity.id
_entity.type
_entity.pdbx_description
1 polymer ?
#
loop_
_entity_poly.entity_id
_entity_poly.type
_entity_poly.pdbx_seq_one_letter_code
_entity_poly.pdbx_strand_id
1 'polypeptide(L)'
;MADSGPRYPSSSIVDDFNYGSCVASASVYIRMAFLRKVYSILSLQVLLTTVTSAVFLYFESIRTFVHESPALILVFAIGSLGLIFALTLNRHKHPLNLYLLFGFTLLEALSVASIVTFYDVYIILQAFVLTTAVFFGLTIYTLQSKRDFSKFGAGYFFIMR
;
A
#
# COMPACT_ATOMS: atom_id res chain seq x y z
N MET A 1 28.26 -42.25 -4.42
CA MET A 1 27.41 -42.13 -3.22
C MET A 1 27.19 -40.64 -3.00
N ALA A 2 26.04 -40.10 -3.38
CA ALA A 2 25.75 -38.68 -3.21
C ALA A 2 25.36 -38.42 -1.75
N ASP A 3 26.04 -37.45 -1.13
CA ASP A 3 25.81 -36.98 0.23
C ASP A 3 24.40 -36.38 0.36
N SER A 4 23.53 -37.10 1.05
CA SER A 4 22.19 -36.63 1.41
C SER A 4 22.30 -35.73 2.64
N GLY A 5 22.55 -34.44 2.41
CA GLY A 5 22.42 -33.42 3.45
C GLY A 5 21.05 -33.47 4.14
N PRO A 6 20.95 -33.07 5.42
CA PRO A 6 19.75 -33.26 6.20
C PRO A 6 18.55 -32.53 5.57
N ARG A 7 17.56 -33.31 5.11
CA ARG A 7 16.22 -32.83 4.77
C ARG A 7 15.59 -32.28 6.04
N TYR A 8 15.55 -30.96 6.17
CA TYR A 8 14.74 -30.30 7.19
C TYR A 8 13.27 -30.76 7.05
N PRO A 9 12.64 -31.29 8.10
CA PRO A 9 11.25 -31.68 8.03
C PRO A 9 10.38 -30.44 7.87
N SER A 10 9.46 -30.50 6.92
CA SER A 10 8.33 -29.60 6.77
C SER A 10 7.55 -29.49 8.10
N SER A 11 7.25 -28.26 8.51
CA SER A 11 6.44 -27.84 9.68
C SER A 11 6.99 -28.19 11.06
N SER A 12 7.91 -27.37 11.58
CA SER A 12 8.19 -27.36 13.02
C SER A 12 7.09 -26.59 13.76
N ILE A 13 6.77 -26.98 15.01
CA ILE A 13 5.81 -26.24 15.87
C ILE A 13 6.20 -24.76 15.97
N VAL A 14 7.49 -24.47 15.91
CA VAL A 14 8.03 -23.10 15.93
C VAL A 14 7.56 -22.30 14.70
N ASP A 15 7.48 -22.94 13.52
CA ASP A 15 6.94 -22.31 12.31
C ASP A 15 5.43 -22.06 12.43
N ASP A 16 4.68 -23.00 13.03
CA ASP A 16 3.24 -22.86 13.23
C ASP A 16 2.88 -21.67 14.14
N PHE A 17 3.61 -21.48 15.24
CA PHE A 17 3.47 -20.29 16.10
C PHE A 17 3.86 -18.99 15.38
N ASN A 18 4.89 -19.05 14.53
CA ASN A 18 5.41 -17.89 13.82
C ASN A 18 4.56 -17.44 12.63
N TYR A 19 3.83 -18.37 11.99
CA TYR A 19 3.11 -18.11 10.74
C TYR A 19 1.58 -18.33 10.81
N GLY A 20 1.07 -19.05 11.82
CA GLY A 20 -0.36 -19.30 12.01
C GLY A 20 -1.09 -18.30 12.92
N SER A 21 -0.35 -17.47 13.68
CA SER A 21 -0.89 -16.48 14.61
C SER A 21 -0.92 -15.06 14.01
N CYS A 22 -1.67 -14.13 14.64
CA CYS A 22 -1.71 -12.73 14.21
C CYS A 22 -0.28 -12.17 14.07
N VAL A 23 0.00 -11.37 13.03
CA VAL A 23 1.35 -10.85 12.76
C VAL A 23 1.93 -10.11 13.98
N ALA A 24 1.09 -9.60 14.87
CA ALA A 24 1.51 -8.99 16.13
C ALA A 24 2.20 -9.95 17.13
N SER A 25 1.86 -11.24 17.13
CA SER A 25 2.44 -12.27 18.01
C SER A 25 3.64 -13.02 17.41
N ALA A 26 3.96 -12.78 16.14
CA ALA A 26 5.13 -13.38 15.48
C ALA A 26 6.46 -12.81 16.04
N SER A 27 7.56 -13.53 15.84
CA SER A 27 8.89 -13.07 16.23
C SER A 27 9.23 -11.69 15.65
N VAL A 28 10.02 -10.90 16.38
CA VAL A 28 10.40 -9.52 15.97
C VAL A 28 10.99 -9.50 14.56
N TYR A 29 11.78 -10.52 14.20
CA TYR A 29 12.33 -10.67 12.86
C TYR A 29 11.25 -10.77 11.77
N ILE A 30 10.24 -11.64 11.96
CA ILE A 30 9.15 -11.84 11.01
C ILE A 30 8.27 -10.58 10.91
N ARG A 31 8.02 -9.93 12.04
CA ARG A 31 7.28 -8.66 12.10
C ARG A 31 7.96 -7.56 11.31
N MET A 32 9.26 -7.37 11.51
CA MET A 32 10.04 -6.36 10.79
C MET A 32 10.15 -6.67 9.29
N ALA A 33 10.25 -7.95 8.91
CA ALA A 33 10.23 -8.36 7.50
C ALA A 33 8.88 -8.06 6.82
N PHE A 34 7.76 -8.36 7.50
CA PHE A 34 6.43 -8.03 7.03
C PHE A 34 6.23 -6.51 6.89
N LEU A 35 6.61 -5.74 7.91
CA LEU A 35 6.52 -4.28 7.88
C LEU A 35 7.34 -3.70 6.73
N ARG A 36 8.60 -4.12 6.56
CA ARG A 36 9.43 -3.67 5.44
C ARG A 36 8.77 -3.93 4.09
N LYS A 37 8.15 -5.09 3.91
CA LYS A 37 7.43 -5.44 2.67
C LYS A 37 6.22 -4.52 2.44
N VAL A 38 5.37 -4.33 3.46
CA VAL A 38 4.17 -3.49 3.35
C VAL A 38 4.54 -2.03 3.10
N TYR A 39 5.45 -1.46 3.88
CA TYR A 39 5.87 -0.07 3.72
C TYR A 39 6.57 0.16 2.37
N SER A 40 7.34 -0.81 1.88
CA SER A 40 7.93 -0.73 0.54
C SER A 40 6.86 -0.70 -0.55
N ILE A 41 5.81 -1.52 -0.45
CA ILE A 41 4.69 -1.53 -1.41
C ILE A 41 3.95 -0.19 -1.34
N LEU A 42 3.59 0.28 -0.14
CA LEU A 42 2.88 1.55 0.05
C LEU A 42 3.69 2.74 -0.50
N SER A 43 5.01 2.76 -0.26
CA SER A 43 5.90 3.81 -0.77
C SER A 43 5.89 3.85 -2.30
N LEU A 44 5.95 2.67 -2.94
CA LEU A 44 5.88 2.56 -4.39
C LEU A 44 4.51 3.03 -4.93
N GLN A 45 3.42 2.69 -4.23
CA GLN A 45 2.07 3.12 -4.61
C GLN A 45 1.92 4.64 -4.55
N VAL A 46 2.37 5.27 -3.47
CA VAL A 46 2.32 6.75 -3.32
C VAL A 46 3.19 7.43 -4.38
N LEU A 47 4.39 6.90 -4.65
CA LEU A 47 5.27 7.41 -5.70
C LEU A 47 4.61 7.32 -7.08
N LEU A 48 3.98 6.19 -7.40
CA LEU A 48 3.25 5.99 -8.65
C LEU A 48 2.12 7.02 -8.81
N THR A 49 1.29 7.20 -7.78
CA THR A 49 0.20 8.20 -7.77
C THR A 49 0.73 9.62 -7.96
N THR A 50 1.85 9.93 -7.30
CA THR A 50 2.52 11.24 -7.42
C THR A 50 3.00 11.51 -8.83
N VAL A 51 3.76 10.56 -9.41
CA VAL A 51 4.31 10.72 -10.77
C VAL A 51 3.17 10.84 -11.79
N THR A 52 2.12 10.02 -11.65
CA THR A 52 0.94 10.10 -12.53
C THR A 52 0.26 11.47 -12.43
N SER A 53 0.09 11.98 -11.21
CA SER A 53 -0.48 13.31 -10.98
C SER A 53 0.38 14.43 -11.57
N ALA A 54 1.70 14.35 -11.41
CA ALA A 54 2.63 15.31 -12.00
C ALA A 54 2.58 15.30 -13.54
N VAL A 55 2.47 14.12 -14.16
CA VAL A 55 2.29 13.97 -15.62
C VAL A 55 0.99 14.64 -16.07
N PHE A 56 -0.13 14.41 -15.38
CA PHE A 56 -1.43 15.03 -15.73
C PHE A 56 -1.40 16.56 -15.63
N LEU A 57 -0.65 17.11 -14.66
CA LEU A 57 -0.47 18.55 -14.51
C LEU A 57 0.47 19.15 -15.56
N TYR A 58 1.48 18.40 -16.01
CA TYR A 58 2.47 18.86 -16.98
C TYR A 58 1.91 18.88 -18.41
N PHE A 59 1.08 17.90 -18.78
CA PHE A 59 0.54 17.78 -20.12
C PHE A 59 -0.86 18.39 -20.24
N GLU A 60 -0.94 19.58 -20.84
CA GLU A 60 -2.18 20.30 -21.10
C GLU A 60 -3.22 19.45 -21.85
N SER A 61 -2.79 18.63 -22.82
CA SER A 61 -3.70 17.77 -23.59
C SER A 61 -4.41 16.70 -22.74
N ILE A 62 -3.74 16.16 -21.72
CA ILE A 62 -4.36 15.20 -20.79
C ILE A 62 -5.36 15.94 -19.90
N ARG A 63 -4.99 17.14 -19.44
CA ARG A 63 -5.85 17.99 -18.64
C ARG A 63 -7.14 18.34 -19.37
N THR A 64 -7.06 18.82 -20.62
CA THR A 64 -8.25 19.16 -21.41
C THR A 64 -9.14 17.93 -21.64
N PHE A 65 -8.56 16.77 -21.93
CA PHE A 65 -9.30 15.52 -22.10
C PHE A 65 -10.09 15.12 -20.84
N VAL A 66 -9.47 15.25 -19.66
CA VAL A 66 -10.15 14.98 -18.37
C VAL A 66 -11.27 15.98 -18.10
N HIS A 67 -11.08 17.26 -18.42
CA HIS A 67 -12.11 18.28 -18.24
C HIS A 67 -13.30 18.11 -19.21
N GLU A 68 -13.06 17.63 -20.43
CA GLU A 68 -14.13 17.32 -21.40
C GLU A 68 -14.95 16.09 -20.99
N SER A 69 -14.31 15.15 -20.28
CA SER A 69 -14.93 13.88 -19.90
C SER A 69 -14.91 13.66 -18.37
N PRO A 70 -15.66 14.45 -17.58
CA PRO A 70 -15.73 14.29 -16.12
C PRO A 70 -16.27 12.91 -15.70
N ALA A 71 -16.98 12.21 -16.60
CA ALA A 71 -17.40 10.83 -16.42
C ALA A 71 -16.23 9.86 -16.18
N LEU A 72 -15.01 10.17 -16.63
CA LEU A 72 -13.83 9.34 -16.43
C LEU A 72 -13.49 9.16 -14.94
N ILE A 73 -13.64 10.21 -14.13
CA ILE A 73 -13.42 10.14 -12.68
C ILE A 73 -14.38 9.14 -12.05
N LEU A 74 -15.65 9.16 -12.48
CA LEU A 74 -16.68 8.24 -11.99
C LEU A 74 -16.39 6.80 -12.43
N VAL A 75 -15.94 6.60 -13.67
CA VAL A 75 -15.52 5.28 -14.17
C VAL A 75 -14.34 4.74 -13.37
N PHE A 76 -13.31 5.55 -13.09
CA PHE A 76 -12.18 5.14 -12.27
C PHE A 76 -12.58 4.86 -10.81
N ALA A 77 -13.50 5.64 -10.25
CA ALA A 77 -14.02 5.43 -8.89
C ALA A 77 -14.87 4.15 -8.77
N ILE A 78 -15.74 3.86 -9.74
CA ILE A 78 -16.49 2.60 -9.75
C ILE A 78 -15.56 1.41 -10.01
N GLY A 79 -14.60 1.58 -10.91
CA GLY A 79 -13.59 0.56 -11.20
C GLY A 79 -12.73 0.23 -9.97
N SER A 80 -12.32 1.24 -9.19
CA SER A 80 -11.56 1.03 -7.96
C SER A 80 -12.41 0.33 -6.89
N LEU A 81 -13.70 0.66 -6.80
CA LEU A 81 -14.65 -0.05 -5.93
C LEU A 81 -14.83 -1.53 -6.34
N GLY A 82 -14.90 -1.81 -7.65
CA GLY A 82 -14.92 -3.19 -8.15
C GLY A 82 -13.64 -3.96 -7.81
N LEU A 83 -12.48 -3.33 -7.99
CA LEU A 83 -11.20 -3.95 -7.67
C LEU A 83 -11.01 -4.20 -6.18
N ILE A 84 -11.46 -3.31 -5.29
CA ILE A 84 -11.35 -3.54 -3.85
C ILE A 84 -12.27 -4.68 -3.38
N PHE A 85 -13.44 -4.83 -4.01
CA PHE A 85 -14.32 -5.98 -3.77
C PHE A 85 -13.66 -7.29 -4.24
N ALA A 86 -13.11 -7.30 -5.45
CA ALA A 86 -12.37 -8.45 -5.99
C ALA A 86 -11.14 -8.79 -5.13
N LEU A 87 -10.45 -7.78 -4.60
CA LEU A 87 -9.31 -7.93 -3.70
C LEU A 87 -9.74 -8.55 -2.37
N THR A 88 -10.89 -8.15 -1.84
CA THR A 88 -11.45 -8.72 -0.59
C THR A 88 -11.73 -10.21 -0.75
N LEU A 89 -12.32 -10.62 -1.89
CA LEU A 89 -12.60 -12.02 -2.20
C LEU A 89 -11.32 -12.85 -2.42
N ASN A 90 -10.29 -12.26 -3.01
CA ASN A 90 -9.05 -12.95 -3.36
C ASN A 90 -7.87 -12.64 -2.42
N ARG A 91 -8.13 -12.06 -1.24
CA ARG A 91 -7.09 -11.57 -0.32
C ARG A 91 -6.07 -12.63 0.11
N HIS A 92 -6.49 -13.89 0.18
CA HIS A 92 -5.65 -15.03 0.60
C HIS A 92 -4.92 -15.72 -0.56
N LYS A 93 -5.16 -15.31 -1.81
CA LYS A 93 -4.53 -15.90 -3.00
C LYS A 93 -3.33 -15.07 -3.42
N HIS A 94 -2.14 -15.46 -2.93
CA HIS A 94 -0.87 -14.92 -3.42
C HIS A 94 -0.44 -15.68 -4.70
N PRO A 95 0.06 -15.00 -5.77
CA PRO A 95 0.36 -13.57 -5.90
C PRO A 95 -0.79 -12.73 -6.48
N LEU A 96 -1.96 -13.32 -6.76
CA LEU A 96 -3.08 -12.65 -7.41
C LEU A 96 -3.52 -11.37 -6.67
N ASN A 97 -3.52 -11.41 -5.33
CA ASN A 97 -3.83 -10.24 -4.50
C ASN A 97 -2.91 -9.03 -4.78
N LEU A 98 -1.63 -9.23 -5.12
CA LEU A 98 -0.70 -8.15 -5.44
C LEU A 98 -1.00 -7.54 -6.81
N TYR A 99 -1.39 -8.34 -7.80
CA TYR A 99 -1.81 -7.84 -9.11
C TYR A 99 -3.11 -7.03 -9.01
N LEU A 100 -4.09 -7.52 -8.25
CA LEU A 100 -5.33 -6.77 -7.99
C LEU A 100 -5.06 -5.48 -7.23
N LEU A 101 -4.16 -5.52 -6.24
CA LEU A 101 -3.75 -4.35 -5.48
C LEU A 101 -3.08 -3.31 -6.38
N PHE A 102 -2.19 -3.74 -7.28
CA PHE A 102 -1.54 -2.84 -8.24
C PHE A 102 -2.55 -2.23 -9.22
N GLY A 103 -3.48 -3.03 -9.76
CA GLY A 103 -4.57 -2.51 -10.60
C GLY A 103 -5.44 -1.49 -9.85
N PHE A 104 -5.73 -1.75 -8.57
CA PHE A 104 -6.44 -0.80 -7.72
C PHE A 104 -5.66 0.50 -7.57
N THR A 105 -4.35 0.42 -7.30
CA THR A 105 -3.49 1.62 -7.23
C THR A 105 -3.47 2.40 -8.54
N LEU A 106 -3.46 1.73 -9.70
CA LEU A 106 -3.50 2.43 -10.99
C LEU A 106 -4.80 3.22 -11.18
N LEU A 107 -5.95 2.62 -10.89
CA LEU A 107 -7.24 3.33 -11.00
C LEU A 107 -7.34 4.47 -10.00
N GLU A 108 -6.85 4.27 -8.78
CA GLU A 108 -6.79 5.32 -7.77
C GLU A 108 -5.88 6.46 -8.23
N ALA A 109 -4.67 6.15 -8.71
CA ALA A 109 -3.72 7.12 -9.23
C ALA A 109 -4.30 7.97 -10.37
N LEU A 110 -5.02 7.35 -11.31
CA LEU A 110 -5.71 8.04 -12.40
C LEU A 110 -6.85 8.92 -11.89
N SER A 111 -7.62 8.45 -10.90
CA SER A 111 -8.69 9.22 -10.27
C SER A 111 -8.13 10.46 -9.56
N VAL A 112 -7.11 10.29 -8.72
CA VAL A 112 -6.43 11.39 -8.01
C VAL A 112 -5.80 12.36 -9.00
N ALA A 113 -5.07 11.87 -10.00
CA ALA A 113 -4.46 12.72 -11.02
C ALA A 113 -5.51 13.56 -11.76
N SER A 114 -6.68 12.97 -12.06
CA SER A 114 -7.80 13.67 -12.68
C SER A 114 -8.45 14.70 -11.77
N ILE A 115 -8.56 14.44 -10.47
CA ILE A 115 -9.13 15.39 -9.50
C ILE A 115 -8.19 16.58 -9.29
N VAL A 116 -6.89 16.29 -9.22
CA VAL A 116 -5.84 17.27 -8.99
C VAL A 116 -5.79 18.33 -10.09
N THR A 117 -6.18 18.03 -11.34
CA THR A 117 -6.22 19.04 -12.42
C THR A 117 -7.27 20.14 -12.22
N PHE A 118 -8.27 19.95 -11.35
CA PHE A 118 -9.29 20.95 -11.01
C PHE A 118 -8.84 21.94 -9.94
N TYR A 119 -7.71 21.68 -9.27
CA TYR A 119 -7.17 22.56 -8.23
C TYR A 119 -5.99 23.38 -8.75
N ASP A 120 -5.65 24.43 -8.01
CA ASP A 120 -4.49 25.27 -8.31
C ASP A 120 -3.19 24.50 -8.00
N VAL A 121 -2.25 24.54 -8.96
CA VAL A 121 -0.91 23.93 -8.87
C VAL A 121 -0.17 24.37 -7.60
N TYR A 122 -0.33 25.62 -7.17
CA TYR A 122 0.30 26.10 -5.93
C TYR A 122 -0.19 25.35 -4.69
N ILE A 123 -1.50 25.11 -4.58
CA ILE A 123 -2.11 24.39 -3.45
C ILE A 123 -1.67 22.92 -3.48
N ILE A 124 -1.65 22.33 -4.68
CA ILE A 124 -1.26 20.93 -4.89
C ILE A 124 0.19 20.71 -4.49
N LEU A 125 1.10 21.60 -4.90
CA LEU A 125 2.52 21.48 -4.58
C LEU A 125 2.76 21.58 -3.08
N GLN A 126 2.07 22.50 -2.38
CA GLN A 126 2.14 22.59 -0.92
C GLN A 126 1.66 21.30 -0.24
N ALA A 127 0.51 20.77 -0.65
CA ALA A 127 -0.02 19.52 -0.12
C ALA A 127 0.94 18.34 -0.39
N PHE A 128 1.54 18.29 -1.57
CA PHE A 128 2.50 17.28 -1.96
C PHE A 128 3.78 17.32 -1.11
N VAL A 129 4.34 18.51 -0.87
CA VAL A 129 5.53 18.68 -0.02
C VAL A 129 5.23 18.24 1.41
N LEU A 130 4.09 18.64 1.96
CA LEU A 130 3.69 18.29 3.33
C LEU A 130 3.47 16.77 3.48
N THR A 131 2.71 16.15 2.58
CA THR A 131 2.45 14.71 2.60
C THR A 131 3.72 13.90 2.42
N THR A 132 4.62 14.32 1.51
CA THR A 132 5.93 13.69 1.33
C THR A 132 6.78 13.80 2.59
N ALA A 133 6.86 14.98 3.21
CA ALA A 133 7.62 15.18 4.44
C ALA A 133 7.10 14.28 5.58
N VAL A 134 5.78 14.22 5.76
CA VAL A 134 5.14 13.36 6.77
C VAL A 134 5.36 11.88 6.47
N PHE A 135 5.18 11.44 5.22
CA PHE A 135 5.35 10.05 4.82
C PHE A 135 6.80 9.59 4.96
N PHE A 136 7.78 10.38 4.50
CA PHE A 136 9.20 10.07 4.68
C PHE A 136 9.60 10.10 6.16
N GLY A 137 9.14 11.10 6.92
CA GLY A 137 9.38 11.18 8.36
C GLY A 137 8.85 9.95 9.10
N LEU A 138 7.61 9.54 8.81
CA LEU A 138 7.00 8.33 9.35
C LEU A 138 7.70 7.06 8.87
N THR A 139 8.11 6.98 7.61
CA THR A 139 8.79 5.80 7.05
C THR A 139 10.17 5.62 7.67
N ILE A 140 10.96 6.69 7.80
CA ILE A 140 12.25 6.64 8.49
C ILE A 140 12.03 6.29 9.96
N TYR A 141 11.03 6.91 10.60
CA TYR A 141 10.69 6.61 11.97
C TYR A 141 10.28 5.15 12.15
N THR A 142 9.45 4.57 11.28
CA THR A 142 9.02 3.16 11.40
C THR A 142 10.13 2.18 11.07
N LEU A 143 11.04 2.51 10.14
CA LEU A 143 12.18 1.66 9.77
C LEU A 143 13.35 1.74 10.78
N GLN A 144 13.56 2.88 11.44
CA GLN A 144 14.64 3.06 12.41
C GLN A 144 14.19 2.86 13.87
N SER A 145 12.91 3.09 14.19
CA SER A 145 12.44 3.05 15.57
C SER A 145 12.42 1.60 16.07
N LYS A 146 13.33 1.33 17.00
CA LYS A 146 13.31 0.14 17.87
C LYS A 146 12.21 0.20 18.93
N ARG A 147 11.28 1.18 18.89
CA ARG A 147 10.19 1.27 19.87
C ARG A 147 9.08 0.29 19.52
N ASP A 148 8.87 -0.67 20.42
CA ASP A 148 7.75 -1.59 20.38
C ASP A 148 6.41 -0.85 20.58
N PHE A 149 5.72 -0.54 19.48
CA PHE A 149 4.32 -0.07 19.48
C PHE A 149 3.31 -1.16 19.85
N SER A 150 3.78 -2.32 20.35
CA SER A 150 2.93 -3.43 20.78
C SER A 150 1.89 -3.00 21.83
N LYS A 151 2.16 -1.94 22.60
CA LYS A 151 1.25 -1.39 23.61
C LYS A 151 0.15 -0.47 23.05
N PHE A 152 0.33 0.11 21.86
CA PHE A 152 -0.67 1.01 21.26
C PHE A 152 -1.71 0.28 20.39
N GLY A 153 -1.36 -0.88 19.81
CA GLY A 153 -2.32 -1.73 19.08
C GLY A 153 -3.34 -2.44 19.98
N ALA A 154 -2.98 -2.70 21.25
CA ALA A 154 -3.86 -3.35 22.22
C ALA A 154 -5.04 -2.45 22.65
N GLY A 155 -4.91 -1.12 22.54
CA GLY A 155 -5.97 -0.18 22.93
C GLY A 155 -7.19 -0.22 22.00
N TYR A 156 -6.99 -0.42 20.69
CA TYR A 156 -8.09 -0.45 19.73
C TYR A 156 -8.87 -1.77 19.74
N PHE A 157 -8.24 -2.89 20.13
CA PHE A 157 -8.92 -4.18 20.24
C PHE A 157 -9.82 -4.26 21.48
N PHE A 158 -9.54 -3.50 22.55
CA PHE A 158 -10.37 -3.48 23.75
C PHE A 158 -11.65 -2.63 23.59
N ILE A 159 -11.68 -1.70 22.63
CA ILE A 159 -12.84 -0.82 22.39
C ILE A 159 -13.84 -1.39 21.36
N MET A 160 -13.46 -2.49 20.68
CA MET A 160 -14.25 -3.18 19.66
C MET A 160 -14.66 -4.61 20.08
N ARG A 161 -14.82 -4.83 21.39
CA ARG A 161 -15.38 -6.05 21.99
C ARG A 161 -16.74 -5.74 22.60
#